data_AF-A0A3Q3EL68-F1
#
_entry.id   AF-A0A3Q3EL68-F1
#
_cell.length_a   1.000
_cell.length_b   1.000
_cell.length_c   1.000
_cell.angle_alpha   90.00
_cell.angle_beta   90.00
_cell.angle_gamma   90.00
#
_symmetry.space_group_name_H-M   'P 1'
#
loop_
_entity.id
_entity.type
_entity.pdbx_description
1 polymer ?
#
loop_
_entity_poly.entity_id
_entity_poly.type
_entity_poly.pdbx_seq_one_letter_code
_entity_poly.pdbx_strand_id
1 'polypeptide(L)'
;MKENKTVNALNVEEEKLNSELNEVKDQIKRYKERGAQLKRKVQLHDSIPKDDQDLLLEALGLRVTDVYRTIVDTQFNTLDTLEKMTSIERRMFRLFDQLDKIPEEVLAEMRKKHYIEMMMRLRAEEFRLKLEKLKEREEKCMQRSTANNKPVKSVKSSCSDHASA
;
A
#
# COMPACT_ATOMS: atom_id res chain seq x y z
N MET A 1 80.14 11.21 -26.49
CA MET A 1 78.82 11.70 -26.94
C MET A 1 77.79 10.59 -27.21
N LYS A 2 78.19 9.43 -27.75
CA LYS A 2 77.25 8.29 -27.98
C LYS A 2 76.70 7.67 -26.69
N GLU A 3 77.53 7.51 -25.68
CA GLU A 3 77.19 6.86 -24.40
C GLU A 3 76.09 7.60 -23.62
N ASN A 4 76.17 8.93 -23.56
CA ASN A 4 75.18 9.78 -22.90
C ASN A 4 73.79 9.76 -23.61
N LYS A 5 73.78 9.48 -24.92
CA LYS A 5 72.55 9.38 -25.71
C LYS A 5 71.83 8.04 -25.44
N THR A 6 72.60 6.97 -25.22
CA THR A 6 72.07 5.65 -24.87
C THR A 6 71.49 5.64 -23.46
N VAL A 7 72.17 6.28 -22.49
CA VAL A 7 71.68 6.40 -21.11
C VAL A 7 70.34 7.14 -21.05
N ASN A 8 70.19 8.26 -21.75
CA ASN A 8 68.93 8.99 -21.80
C ASN A 8 67.79 8.18 -22.43
N ALA A 9 68.06 7.38 -23.47
CA ALA A 9 67.05 6.54 -24.10
C ALA A 9 66.57 5.42 -23.15
N LEU A 10 67.47 4.84 -22.35
CA LEU A 10 67.11 3.85 -21.33
C LEU A 10 66.28 4.47 -20.20
N ASN A 11 66.61 5.69 -19.77
CA ASN A 11 65.87 6.41 -18.73
C ASN A 11 64.41 6.70 -19.15
N VAL A 12 64.20 7.09 -20.42
CA VAL A 12 62.86 7.33 -20.97
C VAL A 12 62.04 6.03 -21.03
N GLU A 13 62.67 4.91 -21.42
CA GLU A 13 62.00 3.62 -21.44
C GLU A 13 61.67 3.13 -20.03
N GLU A 14 62.55 3.36 -19.05
CA GLU A 14 62.30 3.05 -17.63
C GLU A 14 61.12 3.86 -17.07
N GLU A 15 61.04 5.16 -17.37
CA GLU A 15 59.92 6.01 -16.97
C GLU A 15 58.60 5.53 -17.60
N LYS A 16 58.64 5.15 -18.88
CA LYS A 16 57.48 4.62 -19.60
C LYS A 16 56.99 3.30 -18.99
N LEU A 17 57.90 2.36 -18.75
CA LEU A 17 57.60 1.08 -18.10
C LEU A 17 57.05 1.27 -16.68
N ASN A 18 57.60 2.23 -15.91
CA ASN A 18 57.07 2.57 -14.59
C ASN A 18 55.67 3.16 -14.65
N SER A 19 55.37 3.99 -15.67
CA SER A 19 54.03 4.52 -15.90
C SER A 19 53.03 3.40 -16.21
N GLU A 20 53.36 2.50 -17.14
CA GLU A 20 52.53 1.35 -17.49
C GLU A 20 52.31 0.41 -16.28
N LEU A 21 53.36 0.16 -15.50
CA LEU A 21 53.28 -0.64 -14.28
C LEU A 21 52.29 -0.03 -13.26
N ASN A 22 52.32 1.30 -13.08
CA ASN A 22 51.42 1.98 -12.15
C ASN A 22 49.96 1.92 -12.64
N GLU A 23 49.73 2.10 -13.94
CA GLU A 23 48.39 1.99 -14.53
C GLU A 23 47.80 0.58 -14.34
N VAL A 24 48.59 -0.45 -14.58
CA VAL A 24 48.19 -1.85 -14.37
C VAL A 24 47.92 -2.12 -12.88
N LYS A 25 48.74 -1.59 -11.96
CA LYS A 25 48.49 -1.71 -10.50
C LYS A 25 47.16 -1.08 -10.09
N ASP A 26 46.86 0.11 -10.60
CA ASP A 26 45.59 0.79 -10.32
C ASP A 26 44.41 0.01 -10.88
N GLN A 27 44.57 -0.57 -12.07
CA GLN A 27 43.53 -1.42 -12.67
C GLN A 27 43.29 -2.71 -11.86
N ILE A 28 44.36 -3.36 -11.38
CA ILE A 28 44.26 -4.50 -10.45
C ILE A 28 43.52 -4.09 -9.18
N LYS A 29 43.82 -2.91 -8.61
CA LYS A 29 43.14 -2.40 -7.42
C LYS A 29 41.64 -2.22 -7.68
N ARG A 30 41.26 -1.57 -8.78
CA ARG A 30 39.84 -1.40 -9.18
C ARG A 30 39.12 -2.74 -9.35
N TYR A 31 39.75 -3.71 -10.00
CA TYR A 31 39.16 -5.04 -10.16
C TYR A 31 39.03 -5.81 -8.85
N LYS A 32 40.01 -5.71 -7.94
CA LYS A 32 39.91 -6.31 -6.59
C LYS A 32 38.78 -5.69 -5.78
N GLU A 33 38.63 -4.37 -5.81
CA GLU A 33 37.54 -3.66 -5.14
C GLU A 33 36.17 -4.07 -5.71
N ARG A 34 36.04 -4.12 -7.04
CA ARG A 34 34.82 -4.60 -7.71
C ARG A 34 34.52 -6.06 -7.36
N GLY A 35 35.54 -6.91 -7.33
CA GLY A 35 35.41 -8.32 -6.93
C GLY A 35 34.91 -8.46 -5.49
N ALA A 36 35.44 -7.66 -4.56
CA ALA A 36 34.99 -7.64 -3.17
C ALA A 36 33.54 -7.14 -3.04
N GLN A 37 33.14 -6.13 -3.80
CA GLN A 37 31.75 -5.66 -3.83
C GLN A 37 30.79 -6.73 -4.37
N LEU A 38 31.15 -7.38 -5.48
CA LEU A 38 30.35 -8.45 -6.06
C LEU A 38 30.21 -9.64 -5.10
N LYS A 39 31.32 -10.04 -4.45
CA LYS A 39 31.29 -11.10 -3.45
C LYS A 39 30.32 -10.78 -2.31
N ARG A 40 30.32 -9.54 -1.79
CA ARG A 40 29.35 -9.12 -0.75
C ARG A 40 27.91 -9.17 -1.27
N LYS A 41 27.65 -8.73 -2.51
CA LYS A 41 26.31 -8.78 -3.11
C LYS A 41 25.80 -10.22 -3.25
N VAL A 42 26.65 -11.13 -3.72
CA VAL A 42 26.32 -12.56 -3.84
C VAL A 42 26.06 -13.17 -2.47
N GLN A 43 26.93 -12.91 -1.48
CA GLN A 43 26.73 -13.41 -0.12
C GLN A 43 25.41 -12.93 0.50
N LEU A 44 25.06 -11.65 0.30
CA LEU A 44 23.79 -11.11 0.76
C LEU A 44 22.61 -11.82 0.07
N HIS A 45 22.67 -11.97 -1.25
CA HIS A 45 21.65 -12.67 -2.02
C HIS A 45 21.47 -14.12 -1.54
N ASP A 46 22.55 -14.84 -1.29
CA ASP A 46 22.51 -16.24 -0.82
C ASP A 46 22.03 -16.38 0.64
N SER A 47 22.17 -15.32 1.45
CA SER A 47 21.71 -15.31 2.84
C SER A 47 20.20 -15.11 3.01
N ILE A 48 19.52 -14.69 1.94
CA ILE A 48 18.08 -14.45 1.96
C ILE A 48 17.38 -15.67 1.36
N PRO A 49 16.44 -16.32 2.07
CA PRO A 49 15.63 -17.39 1.49
C PRO A 49 14.90 -16.87 0.24
N LYS A 50 15.08 -17.55 -0.90
CA LYS A 50 14.51 -17.12 -2.19
C LYS A 50 12.98 -17.07 -2.16
N ASP A 51 12.37 -18.08 -1.54
CA ASP A 51 10.92 -18.17 -1.41
C ASP A 51 10.34 -16.95 -0.68
N ASP A 52 11.03 -16.45 0.34
CA ASP A 52 10.60 -15.26 1.10
C ASP A 52 10.72 -13.98 0.26
N GLN A 53 11.68 -13.91 -0.67
CA GLN A 53 11.89 -12.75 -1.53
C GLN A 53 10.82 -12.63 -2.61
N ASP A 54 10.48 -13.74 -3.27
CA ASP A 54 9.46 -13.76 -4.31
C ASP A 54 8.06 -13.52 -3.71
N LEU A 55 7.75 -14.13 -2.57
CA LEU A 55 6.54 -13.86 -1.80
C LEU A 55 6.43 -12.39 -1.38
N LEU A 56 7.53 -11.78 -0.94
CA LEU A 56 7.56 -10.37 -0.55
C LEU A 56 7.34 -9.45 -1.76
N LEU A 57 7.94 -9.76 -2.91
CA LEU A 57 7.76 -9.01 -4.15
C LEU A 57 6.33 -9.10 -4.68
N GLU A 58 5.70 -10.27 -4.59
CA GLU A 58 4.28 -10.43 -4.95
C GLU A 58 3.38 -9.64 -4.00
N ALA A 59 3.59 -9.75 -2.69
CA ALA A 59 2.84 -8.98 -1.69
C ALA A 59 2.99 -7.47 -1.90
N LEU A 60 4.20 -7.00 -2.22
CA LEU A 60 4.46 -5.61 -2.59
C LEU A 60 3.68 -5.22 -3.86
N GLY A 61 3.73 -6.06 -4.90
CA GLY A 61 3.01 -5.83 -6.16
C GLY A 61 1.50 -5.68 -5.97
N LEU A 62 0.89 -6.50 -5.11
CA LEU A 62 -0.52 -6.39 -4.74
C LEU A 62 -0.82 -5.06 -4.05
N ARG A 63 -0.03 -4.68 -3.05
CA ARG A 63 -0.21 -3.40 -2.33
C ARG A 63 -0.03 -2.19 -3.23
N VAL A 64 0.99 -2.20 -4.09
CA VAL A 64 1.23 -1.15 -5.09
C VAL A 64 0.05 -1.07 -6.06
N THR A 65 -0.50 -2.20 -6.49
CA THR A 65 -1.68 -2.24 -7.38
C THR A 65 -2.91 -1.64 -6.73
N ASP A 66 -3.16 -1.92 -5.45
CA ASP A 66 -4.28 -1.33 -4.70
C ASP A 66 -4.15 0.19 -4.57
N VAL A 67 -2.95 0.68 -4.26
CA VAL A 67 -2.68 2.11 -4.18
C VAL A 67 -2.86 2.75 -5.56
N TYR A 68 -2.27 2.18 -6.61
CA TYR A 68 -2.39 2.66 -7.98
C TYR A 68 -3.86 2.79 -8.40
N ARG A 69 -4.67 1.76 -8.11
CA ARG A 69 -6.11 1.75 -8.42
C ARG A 69 -6.89 2.85 -7.72
N THR A 70 -6.46 3.21 -6.51
CA THR A 70 -7.14 4.20 -5.68
C THR A 70 -6.81 5.64 -6.08
N ILE A 71 -5.56 5.91 -6.49
CA ILE A 71 -5.08 7.30 -6.64
C ILE A 71 -4.69 7.70 -8.07
N VAL A 72 -4.39 6.73 -8.95
CA VAL A 72 -3.93 6.98 -10.31
C VAL A 72 -5.01 6.63 -11.33
N ASP A 73 -5.37 5.35 -11.43
CA ASP A 73 -6.30 4.85 -12.43
C ASP A 73 -6.99 3.57 -11.94
N THR A 74 -8.31 3.58 -11.94
CA THR A 74 -9.16 2.47 -11.50
C THR A 74 -9.18 1.29 -12.47
N GLN A 75 -8.74 1.48 -13.72
CA GLN A 75 -8.77 0.45 -14.74
C GLN A 75 -7.70 -0.63 -14.51
N PHE A 76 -8.07 -1.86 -14.83
CA PHE A 76 -7.12 -2.96 -14.89
C PHE A 76 -6.09 -2.67 -15.99
N ASN A 77 -4.81 -2.71 -15.62
CA ASN A 77 -3.69 -2.46 -16.51
C ASN A 77 -2.64 -3.55 -16.34
N THR A 78 -1.87 -3.76 -17.40
CA THR A 78 -0.78 -4.75 -17.46
C THR A 78 0.56 -4.18 -17.02
N LEU A 79 0.57 -3.02 -16.34
CA LEU A 79 1.81 -2.38 -15.89
C LEU A 79 2.46 -3.22 -14.80
N ASP A 80 3.79 -3.25 -14.83
CA ASP A 80 4.58 -3.89 -13.79
C ASP A 80 4.56 -3.06 -12.48
N THR A 81 5.05 -3.66 -11.40
CA THR A 81 5.08 -3.01 -10.07
C THR A 81 5.88 -1.71 -10.08
N LEU A 82 7.00 -1.65 -10.81
CA LEU A 82 7.88 -0.48 -10.85
C LEU A 82 7.24 0.66 -11.65
N GLU A 83 6.60 0.36 -12.78
CA GLU A 83 5.85 1.29 -13.61
C GLU A 83 4.67 1.89 -12.83
N LYS A 84 3.95 1.07 -12.06
CA LYS A 84 2.89 1.53 -11.15
C LYS A 84 3.44 2.45 -10.07
N MET A 85 4.55 2.09 -9.42
CA MET A 85 5.21 2.93 -8.40
C MET A 85 5.63 4.29 -8.99
N THR A 86 6.26 4.29 -10.17
CA THR A 86 6.68 5.52 -10.86
C THR A 86 5.47 6.41 -11.20
N SER A 87 4.35 5.81 -11.55
CA SER A 87 3.11 6.53 -11.86
C SER A 87 2.46 7.12 -10.61
N ILE A 88 2.49 6.39 -9.49
CA ILE A 88 2.10 6.88 -8.17
C ILE A 88 2.95 8.08 -7.78
N GLU A 89 4.28 7.96 -7.86
CA GLU A 89 5.22 9.04 -7.51
C GLU A 89 4.94 10.30 -8.33
N ARG A 90 4.79 10.17 -9.65
CA ARG A 90 4.43 11.29 -10.54
C ARG A 90 3.07 11.89 -10.20
N ARG A 91 2.09 11.08 -9.78
CA ARG A 91 0.78 11.59 -9.35
C ARG A 91 0.90 12.38 -8.05
N MET A 92 1.62 11.86 -7.06
CA MET A 92 1.85 12.54 -5.79
C MET A 92 2.58 13.87 -5.98
N PHE A 93 3.65 13.89 -6.77
CA PHE A 93 4.41 15.11 -7.05
C PHE A 93 3.51 16.20 -7.67
N ARG A 94 2.68 15.84 -8.65
CA ARG A 94 1.73 16.77 -9.27
C ARG A 94 0.67 17.27 -8.29
N LEU A 95 0.18 16.40 -7.40
CA LEU A 95 -0.79 16.80 -6.37
C LEU A 95 -0.18 17.76 -5.35
N PHE A 96 1.08 17.55 -4.94
CA PHE A 96 1.78 18.47 -4.06
C PHE A 96 2.02 19.83 -4.72
N ASP A 97 2.51 19.85 -5.96
CA ASP A 97 2.68 21.10 -6.72
C ASP A 97 1.34 21.85 -6.89
N GLN A 98 0.23 21.14 -7.08
CA GLN A 98 -1.10 21.75 -7.14
C GLN A 98 -1.55 22.28 -5.76
N LEU A 99 -1.28 21.54 -4.69
CA LEU A 99 -1.63 21.92 -3.33
C LEU A 99 -0.90 23.19 -2.89
N ASP A 100 0.39 23.29 -3.19
CA ASP A 100 1.25 24.43 -2.83
C ASP A 100 0.81 25.74 -3.52
N LYS A 101 0.11 25.62 -4.65
CA LYS A 101 -0.44 26.77 -5.39
C LYS A 101 -1.76 27.30 -4.80
N ILE A 102 -2.38 26.56 -3.89
CA ILE A 102 -3.66 26.97 -3.29
C ILE A 102 -3.38 27.97 -2.16
N PRO A 103 -3.96 29.18 -2.18
CA PRO A 103 -3.83 30.12 -1.08
C PRO A 103 -4.38 29.54 0.23
N GLU A 104 -3.69 29.80 1.35
CA GLU A 104 -4.03 29.22 2.66
C GLU A 104 -5.47 29.54 3.10
N GLU A 105 -5.97 30.74 2.81
CA GLU A 105 -7.35 31.15 3.11
C GLU A 105 -8.39 30.25 2.42
N VAL A 106 -8.17 29.97 1.12
CA VAL A 106 -9.04 29.10 0.32
C VAL A 106 -8.97 27.68 0.84
N LEU A 107 -7.77 27.20 1.17
CA LEU A 107 -7.56 25.87 1.72
C LEU A 107 -8.23 25.70 3.09
N ALA A 108 -8.16 26.71 3.95
CA ALA A 108 -8.85 26.74 5.24
C ALA A 108 -10.37 26.68 5.09
N GLU A 109 -10.94 27.44 4.15
CA GLU A 109 -12.38 27.40 3.88
C GLU A 109 -12.83 26.05 3.33
N MET A 110 -12.05 25.45 2.41
CA MET A 110 -12.30 24.11 1.89
C MET A 110 -12.31 23.05 3.00
N ARG A 111 -11.31 23.08 3.90
CA ARG A 111 -11.24 22.17 5.06
C ARG A 111 -12.44 22.34 5.98
N LYS A 112 -12.86 23.59 6.24
CA LYS A 112 -14.04 23.88 7.06
C LYS A 112 -15.32 23.32 6.43
N LYS A 113 -15.53 23.52 5.12
CA LYS A 113 -16.69 22.98 4.40
C LYS A 113 -16.71 21.46 4.41
N HIS A 114 -15.56 20.83 4.13
CA HIS A 114 -15.42 19.37 4.18
C HIS A 114 -15.74 18.81 5.57
N TYR A 115 -15.23 19.45 6.63
CA TYR A 115 -15.52 19.05 8.00
C TYR A 115 -17.01 19.15 8.33
N ILE A 116 -17.67 20.25 7.97
CA ILE A 116 -19.11 20.44 8.19
C ILE A 116 -19.90 19.35 7.45
N GLU A 117 -19.59 19.08 6.18
CA GLU A 117 -20.26 18.04 5.40
C GLU A 117 -20.09 16.65 6.03
N MET A 118 -18.86 16.29 6.43
CA MET A 118 -18.57 15.03 7.11
C MET A 118 -19.41 14.86 8.38
N MET A 119 -19.47 15.90 9.21
CA MET A 119 -20.27 15.90 10.44
C MET A 119 -21.78 15.81 10.15
N MET A 120 -22.26 16.45 9.09
CA MET A 120 -23.66 16.36 8.67
C MET A 120 -24.01 14.94 8.21
N ARG A 121 -23.14 14.29 7.42
CA ARG A 121 -23.33 12.90 6.98
C ARG A 121 -23.36 11.94 8.17
N LEU A 122 -22.43 12.10 9.12
CA LEU A 122 -22.39 11.27 10.33
C LEU A 122 -23.70 11.39 11.13
N ARG A 123 -24.17 12.61 11.36
CA ARG A 123 -25.41 12.86 12.08
C ARG A 123 -26.63 12.31 11.34
N ALA A 124 -26.67 12.43 10.02
CA ALA A 124 -27.75 11.88 9.21
C ALA A 124 -27.83 10.35 9.34
N GLU A 125 -26.67 9.66 9.34
CA GLU A 125 -26.60 8.22 9.51
C GLU A 125 -27.05 7.78 10.91
N GLU A 126 -26.66 8.50 11.96
CA GLU A 126 -27.15 8.26 13.32
C GLU A 126 -28.68 8.39 13.42
N PHE A 127 -29.26 9.41 12.77
CA PHE A 127 -30.71 9.58 12.73
C PHE A 127 -31.40 8.46 11.95
N ARG A 128 -30.82 8.04 10.81
CA ARG A 128 -31.32 6.93 10.00
C ARG A 128 -31.39 5.64 10.83
N LEU A 129 -30.32 5.29 11.53
CA LEU A 129 -30.25 4.11 12.40
C LEU A 129 -31.25 4.17 13.56
N LYS A 130 -31.46 5.34 14.17
CA LYS A 130 -32.47 5.52 15.22
C LYS A 130 -33.88 5.30 14.69
N LEU A 131 -34.19 5.84 13.52
CA LEU A 131 -35.49 5.68 12.88
C LEU A 131 -35.77 4.22 12.50
N GLU A 132 -34.78 3.54 11.94
CA GLU A 132 -34.86 2.11 11.59
C GLU A 132 -35.16 1.26 12.83
N LYS A 133 -34.47 1.52 13.95
CA LYS A 133 -34.72 0.85 15.24
C LYS A 133 -36.11 1.11 15.81
N LEU A 134 -36.68 2.30 15.59
CA LEU A 134 -38.05 2.60 16.01
C LEU A 134 -39.07 1.85 15.16
N LYS A 135 -38.88 1.82 13.84
CA LYS A 135 -39.73 1.05 12.91
C LYS A 135 -39.72 -0.44 13.24
N GLU A 136 -38.54 -1.01 13.49
CA GLU A 136 -38.41 -2.42 13.87
C GLU A 136 -39.17 -2.76 15.18
N ARG A 137 -39.16 -1.84 16.15
CA ARG A 137 -39.92 -2.01 17.40
C ARG A 137 -41.43 -1.95 17.17
N GLU A 138 -41.88 -1.02 16.34
CA GLU A 138 -43.28 -0.88 15.96
C GLU A 138 -43.78 -2.14 15.25
N GLU A 139 -43.05 -2.63 14.25
CA GLU A 139 -43.35 -3.88 13.55
C GLU A 139 -43.42 -5.07 14.50
N LYS A 140 -42.45 -5.21 15.41
CA LYS A 140 -42.45 -6.27 16.43
C LYS A 140 -43.65 -6.16 17.38
N CYS A 141 -44.09 -4.94 17.74
CA CYS A 141 -45.27 -4.73 18.57
C CYS A 141 -46.56 -5.14 17.82
N MET A 142 -46.69 -4.72 16.57
CA MET A 142 -47.81 -5.05 15.70
C MET A 142 -47.92 -6.57 15.45
N GLN A 143 -46.79 -7.25 15.23
CA GLN A 143 -46.73 -8.71 15.12
C GLN A 143 -47.19 -9.41 16.41
N ARG A 144 -46.79 -8.90 17.59
CA ARG A 144 -47.24 -9.46 18.89
C ARG A 144 -48.74 -9.26 19.10
N SER A 145 -49.26 -8.07 18.79
CA SER A 145 -50.69 -7.75 18.90
C SER A 145 -51.55 -8.64 17.98
N THR A 146 -51.15 -8.80 16.73
CA THR A 146 -51.86 -9.67 15.76
C THR A 146 -51.73 -11.16 16.11
N ALA A 147 -50.62 -11.60 16.70
CA ALA A 147 -50.44 -12.98 17.15
C ALA A 147 -51.31 -13.33 18.37
N ASN A 148 -51.52 -12.39 19.31
CA ASN A 148 -52.34 -12.58 20.51
C ASN A 148 -53.85 -12.55 20.27
N ASN A 149 -54.30 -12.02 19.12
CA ASN A 149 -55.71 -11.96 18.74
C ASN A 149 -56.18 -13.19 17.91
N LYS A 150 -55.36 -14.25 17.79
CA LYS A 150 -55.83 -15.52 17.24
C LYS A 150 -56.83 -16.16 18.22
N PRO A 151 -58.05 -16.53 17.78
CA PRO A 151 -59.07 -17.04 18.69
C PRO A 151 -58.57 -18.33 19.35
N VAL A 152 -58.50 -18.32 20.69
CA VAL A 152 -58.30 -19.53 21.49
C VAL A 152 -59.49 -20.44 21.16
N LYS A 153 -59.25 -21.52 20.42
CA LYS A 153 -60.25 -22.57 20.22
C LYS A 153 -60.63 -23.07 21.62
N SER A 154 -61.84 -22.75 22.04
CA SER A 154 -62.45 -23.22 23.28
C SER A 154 -62.37 -24.75 23.32
N VAL A 155 -61.44 -25.29 24.10
CA VAL A 155 -61.46 -26.70 24.49
C VAL A 155 -62.61 -26.85 25.46
N LYS A 156 -63.70 -27.51 25.02
CA LYS A 156 -64.79 -27.92 25.90
C LYS A 156 -64.20 -28.88 26.95
N SER A 157 -64.07 -28.44 28.20
CA SER A 157 -63.84 -29.33 29.34
C SER A 157 -65.16 -30.04 29.66
N SER A 158 -65.25 -31.33 29.33
CA SER A 158 -66.29 -32.20 29.87
C SER A 158 -65.92 -32.55 31.31
N CYS A 159 -66.55 -31.89 32.29
CA CYS A 159 -66.64 -32.41 33.65
C CYS A 159 -67.92 -33.23 33.75
N SER A 160 -67.73 -34.50 34.07
CA SER A 160 -68.75 -35.50 34.40
C SER A 160 -69.33 -35.23 35.78
N ASP A 161 -70.60 -34.86 35.85
CA ASP A 161 -71.35 -34.87 37.10
C ASP A 161 -72.01 -36.25 37.30
N HIS A 162 -71.46 -37.00 38.25
CA HIS A 162 -72.17 -38.07 38.93
C HIS A 162 -73.15 -37.44 39.92
N ALA A 163 -74.44 -37.77 39.80
CA ALA A 163 -75.40 -37.64 40.89
C ALA A 163 -76.37 -38.83 40.87
N SER A 164 -76.50 -39.43 42.04
CA SER A 164 -77.08 -40.73 42.35
C SER A 164 -78.60 -40.83 42.17
N ALA A 165 -79.06 -42.06 41.99
CA ALA A 165 -80.29 -42.59 42.56
C ALA A 165 -79.94 -43.84 43.37
#